data_AF-A0A4V6AAP3-F1
#
_entry.id   AF-A0A4V6AAP3-F1
#
_cell.length_a   1.000
_cell.length_b   1.000
_cell.length_c   1.000
_cell.angle_alpha   90.00
_cell.angle_beta   90.00
_cell.angle_gamma   90.00
#
_symmetry.space_group_name_H-M   'P 1'
#
loop_
_entity.id
_entity.type
_entity.pdbx_description
1 polymer ?
#
loop_
_entity_poly.entity_id
_entity_poly.type
_entity_poly.pdbx_seq_one_letter_code
_entity_poly.pdbx_strand_id
1 'polypeptide(L)'
;MANRHTIVLMQNSQNRSTRTFMDYDSISQAMDGICTLYERKLKDLNPANRNITYDIADLYNFIDGLADMSALVYFPLPPPLLPHTHAHPGTLKLAIEHL
;
A
#
# COMPACT_ATOMS: atom_id res chain seq x y z
N MET A 1 8.29 17.47 -0.44
CA MET A 1 8.18 16.04 -0.08
C MET A 1 8.04 15.26 -1.37
N ALA A 2 8.93 14.32 -1.66
CA ALA A 2 8.92 13.62 -2.94
C ALA A 2 7.63 12.80 -3.08
N ASN A 3 6.84 13.09 -4.13
CA ASN A 3 5.71 12.29 -4.56
C ASN A 3 6.27 10.92 -4.98
N ARG A 4 6.23 9.99 -4.03
CA ARG A 4 6.71 8.62 -4.23
C ARG A 4 5.51 7.80 -4.64
N HIS A 5 5.43 7.51 -5.93
CA HIS A 5 4.40 6.64 -6.48
C HIS A 5 4.40 5.33 -5.68
N THR A 6 3.24 4.96 -5.17
CA THR A 6 3.06 3.85 -4.24
C THR A 6 1.97 2.94 -4.79
N ILE A 7 2.30 1.68 -4.99
CA ILE A 7 1.35 0.66 -5.42
C ILE A 7 1.08 -0.24 -4.24
N VAL A 8 -0.19 -0.40 -3.87
CA VAL A 8 -0.63 -1.30 -2.81
C VAL A 8 -1.22 -2.55 -3.45
N LEU A 9 -0.63 -3.70 -3.17
CA LEU A 9 -1.10 -5.02 -3.53
C LEU A 9 -1.90 -5.57 -2.34
N MET A 10 -3.10 -6.10 -2.60
CA MET A 10 -3.93 -6.70 -1.57
C MET A 10 -4.57 -7.99 -2.04
N GLN A 11 -4.78 -8.89 -1.07
CA GLN A 11 -5.49 -10.13 -1.26
C GLN A 11 -6.41 -10.37 -0.05
N ASN A 12 -7.73 -10.27 -0.27
CA ASN A 12 -8.72 -10.38 0.81
C ASN A 12 -8.88 -11.81 1.38
N SER A 13 -8.53 -12.85 0.61
CA SER A 13 -8.67 -14.25 1.02
C SER A 13 -7.61 -15.12 0.33
N GLN A 14 -7.39 -16.36 0.76
CA GLN A 14 -6.44 -17.29 0.08
C GLN A 14 -6.75 -17.49 -1.41
N ASN A 15 -7.98 -17.21 -1.86
CA ASN A 15 -8.34 -17.29 -3.27
C ASN A 15 -7.59 -16.24 -4.09
N ARG A 16 -6.74 -16.70 -5.01
CA ARG A 16 -5.93 -15.84 -5.91
C ARG A 16 -6.77 -14.91 -6.78
N SER A 17 -8.04 -15.23 -7.02
CA SER A 17 -8.97 -14.40 -7.79
C SER A 17 -9.31 -13.08 -7.09
N THR A 18 -9.05 -12.98 -5.78
CA THR A 18 -9.28 -11.76 -4.97
C THR A 18 -8.10 -10.80 -4.97
N ARG A 19 -7.01 -11.12 -5.69
CA ARG A 19 -5.85 -10.23 -5.82
C ARG A 19 -6.25 -8.97 -6.55
N THR A 20 -6.02 -7.84 -5.90
CA THR A 20 -6.23 -6.52 -6.46
C THR A 20 -5.02 -5.65 -6.19
N PHE A 21 -4.86 -4.61 -7.01
CA PHE A 21 -3.85 -3.60 -6.81
C PHE A 21 -4.49 -2.22 -6.86
N MET A 22 -3.91 -1.28 -6.13
CA MET A 22 -4.29 0.12 -6.13
C MET A 22 -3.04 0.95 -6.36
N ASP A 23 -3.08 1.86 -7.32
CA ASP A 23 -2.00 2.78 -7.60
C ASP A 23 -2.28 4.15 -6.96
N TYR A 24 -1.22 4.77 -6.46
CA TYR A 24 -1.28 6.08 -5.81
C TYR A 24 -0.04 6.89 -6.18
N ASP A 25 -0.18 8.20 -6.36
CA ASP A 25 0.96 9.08 -6.68
C ASP A 25 1.86 9.36 -5.47
N SER A 26 1.39 9.06 -4.27
CA SER A 26 2.11 9.32 -3.01
C SER A 26 1.75 8.33 -1.92
N ILE A 27 2.70 8.12 -1.00
CA ILE A 27 2.50 7.27 0.20
C ILE A 27 1.30 7.74 1.02
N SER A 28 1.13 9.07 1.18
CA SER A 28 0.01 9.62 1.93
C SER A 28 -1.34 9.28 1.31
N GLN A 29 -1.45 9.29 -0.02
CA GLN A 29 -2.66 8.86 -0.73
C GLN A 29 -2.89 7.36 -0.58
N ALA A 30 -1.83 6.55 -0.61
CA ALA A 30 -1.93 5.12 -0.38
C ALA A 30 -2.49 4.81 1.02
N MET A 31 -2.01 5.52 2.05
CA MET A 31 -2.54 5.40 3.41
C MET A 31 -4.01 5.83 3.52
N ASP A 32 -4.37 6.95 2.89
CA ASP A 32 -5.76 7.43 2.83
C ASP A 32 -6.69 6.43 2.12
N GLY A 33 -6.21 5.79 1.05
CA GLY A 33 -6.93 4.75 0.35
C GLY A 33 -7.18 3.49 1.21
N ILE A 34 -6.19 3.08 2.02
CA ILE A 34 -6.35 1.96 2.97
C ILE A 34 -7.38 2.31 4.05
N CYS A 35 -7.32 3.53 4.61
CA CYS A 35 -8.31 4.03 5.57
C CYS A 35 -9.71 4.03 4.95
N THR A 36 -9.88 4.61 3.76
CA THR A 36 -11.14 4.68 3.04
C THR A 36 -11.72 3.29 2.76
N LEU A 37 -10.87 2.32 2.41
CA LEU A 37 -11.28 0.94 2.18
C LEU A 37 -11.83 0.29 3.45
N TYR A 38 -11.18 0.52 4.59
CA TYR A 38 -11.64 0.05 5.87
C TYR A 38 -12.94 0.75 6.31
N GLU A 39 -13.02 2.07 6.15
CA GLU A 39 -14.24 2.84 6.43
C GLU A 39 -15.43 2.37 5.61
N ARG A 40 -15.22 2.05 4.33
CA ARG A 40 -16.26 1.52 3.45
C ARG A 40 -16.76 0.16 3.95
N LYS A 41 -15.85 -0.72 4.41
CA LYS A 41 -16.22 -1.99 5.03
C LYS A 41 -17.02 -1.77 6.32
N LEU A 42 -16.62 -0.82 7.17
CA LEU A 42 -17.35 -0.46 8.38
C LEU A 42 -18.75 0.09 8.08
N LYS A 43 -18.91 0.91 7.03
CA LYS A 43 -20.22 1.41 6.58
C LYS A 43 -21.12 0.29 6.06
N ASP A 44 -20.56 -0.69 5.37
CA ASP A 44 -21.31 -1.85 4.86
C ASP A 44 -21.82 -2.73 6.01
N LEU A 45 -20.99 -2.93 7.04
CA LEU A 45 -21.37 -3.68 8.25
C LEU A 45 -22.40 -2.92 9.10
N ASN A 46 -22.23 -1.60 9.24
CA ASN A 46 -23.06 -0.75 10.10
C ASN A 46 -23.70 0.41 9.31
N PRO A 47 -24.62 0.15 8.37
CA PRO A 47 -25.20 1.16 7.49
C PRO A 47 -26.04 2.22 8.22
N ALA A 48 -26.51 1.92 9.43
CA ALA A 48 -27.22 2.87 10.29
C ALA A 48 -26.29 3.92 10.93
N ASN A 49 -24.97 3.64 11.01
CA ASN A 49 -24.04 4.49 11.71
C ASN A 49 -23.52 5.58 10.77
N ARG A 50 -24.01 6.81 10.95
CA ARG A 50 -23.63 7.95 10.09
C ARG A 50 -22.19 8.42 10.30
N ASN A 51 -21.64 8.23 11.50
CA ASN A 51 -20.28 8.61 11.83
C ASN A 51 -19.44 7.35 12.02
N ILE A 52 -18.44 7.17 11.15
CA ILE A 52 -17.50 6.05 11.26
C ILE A 52 -16.34 6.53 12.14
N THR A 53 -16.15 5.84 13.26
CA THR A 53 -15.02 6.04 14.18
C THR A 53 -14.42 4.68 14.45
N TYR A 54 -13.11 4.58 14.31
CA TYR A 54 -12.35 3.35 14.54
C TYR A 54 -11.04 3.72 15.21
N ASP A 55 -10.49 2.79 16.00
CA ASP A 55 -9.16 2.94 16.57
C ASP A 55 -8.10 2.43 15.60
N ILE A 56 -6.85 2.87 15.79
CA ILE A 56 -5.71 2.35 15.02
C ILE A 56 -5.56 0.83 15.20
N ALA A 57 -5.90 0.29 16.37
CA ALA A 57 -5.87 -1.15 16.63
C ALA A 57 -6.86 -1.92 15.75
N ASP A 58 -8.06 -1.38 15.51
CA ASP A 58 -9.07 -2.00 14.65
C ASP A 58 -8.61 -2.05 13.18
N LEU A 59 -7.95 -0.97 12.72
CA LEU A 59 -7.35 -0.91 11.39
C LEU A 59 -6.24 -1.96 11.24
N TYR A 60 -5.35 -2.08 12.24
CA TYR A 60 -4.30 -3.11 12.21
C TYR A 60 -4.88 -4.52 12.21
N ASN A 61 -5.90 -4.80 13.02
CA ASN A 61 -6.57 -6.09 13.03
C ASN A 61 -7.26 -6.40 11.69
N PHE A 62 -7.79 -5.38 11.02
CA PHE A 62 -8.32 -5.54 9.67
C PHE A 62 -7.23 -5.93 8.66
N ILE A 63 -6.06 -5.29 8.73
CA ILE A 63 -4.92 -5.59 7.86
C ILE A 63 -4.36 -6.99 8.14
N ASP A 64 -4.22 -7.37 9.41
CA ASP A 64 -3.80 -8.72 9.83
C ASP A 64 -4.77 -9.82 9.38
N GLY A 65 -6.05 -9.49 9.30
CA GLY A 65 -7.08 -10.39 8.76
C GLY A 65 -7.06 -10.56 7.23
N LEU A 66 -6.26 -9.78 6.49
CA LEU A 66 -6.07 -9.97 5.05
C LEU A 66 -5.09 -11.12 4.80
N ALA A 67 -5.27 -11.85 3.70
CA ALA A 67 -4.38 -12.96 3.37
C ALA A 67 -2.98 -12.48 2.95
N ASP A 68 -2.92 -11.31 2.30
CA ASP A 68 -1.67 -10.65 1.92
C ASP A 68 -1.95 -9.15 1.70
N MET A 69 -1.10 -8.28 2.22
CA MET A 69 -1.06 -6.85 1.90
C MET A 69 0.40 -6.41 1.80
N SER A 70 0.77 -5.84 0.66
CA SER A 70 2.13 -5.35 0.39
C SER A 70 2.09 -3.98 -0.26
N ALA A 71 3.01 -3.09 0.08
CA ALA A 71 3.14 -1.78 -0.53
C ALA A 71 4.49 -1.62 -1.23
N LEU A 72 4.46 -1.28 -2.51
CA LEU A 72 5.62 -1.00 -3.34
C LEU A 72 5.76 0.52 -3.48
N VAL A 73 6.76 1.10 -2.83
CA VAL A 73 7.02 2.55 -2.89
C VAL A 73 8.17 2.81 -3.84
N TYR A 74 7.95 3.64 -4.87
CA TYR A 74 8.99 4.09 -5.77
C TYR A 74 9.97 5.01 -5.05
N PHE A 75 11.24 4.61 -5.03
CA PHE A 75 12.33 5.45 -4.53
C PHE A 75 13.24 5.83 -5.69
N PRO A 76 13.28 7.11 -6.11
CA PRO A 76 14.28 7.57 -7.06
C PRO A 76 15.64 7.50 -6.36
N LEU A 77 16.46 6.53 -6.74
CA LEU A 77 17.86 6.48 -6.33
C LEU A 77 18.55 7.75 -6.87
N PRO A 78 19.44 8.40 -6.10
CA PRO A 78 20.28 9.44 -6.67
C PRO A 78 21.07 8.86 -7.86
N PRO A 79 21.33 9.64 -8.93
CA PRO A 79 22.16 9.17 -10.02
C PRO A 79 23.47 8.62 -9.44
N PRO A 80 24.00 7.50 -9.98
CA PRO A 80 25.19 6.89 -9.43
C PRO A 80 26.30 7.94 -9.37
N LEU A 81 26.86 8.18 -8.18
CA LEU A 81 28.05 9.03 -7.97
C LEU A 81 29.33 8.36 -8.53
N LEU A 82 29.20 7.41 -9.46
CA LEU A 82 30.28 6.67 -10.08
C LEU A 82 30.44 7.16 -11.53
N PRO A 83 31.63 7.64 -11.91
CA PRO A 83 31.89 8.03 -13.28
C PRO A 83 31.88 6.76 -14.15
N HIS A 84 30.87 6.64 -15.00
CA HIS A 84 30.82 5.86 -16.24
C HIS A 84 31.69 4.59 -16.28
N THR A 85 31.17 3.48 -15.76
CA THR A 85 31.41 2.16 -16.37
C THR A 85 30.11 1.38 -16.41
N HIS A 86 29.52 1.38 -17.61
CA HIS A 86 28.44 0.52 -18.10
C HIS A 86 27.10 0.53 -17.34
N ALA A 87 26.21 1.43 -17.80
CA ALA A 87 24.83 1.57 -17.35
C ALA A 87 23.99 0.30 -17.62
N HIS A 88 23.40 -0.27 -16.57
CA HIS A 88 22.29 -1.22 -16.69
C HIS A 88 20.98 -0.48 -16.33
N PRO A 89 19.97 -0.45 -17.23
CA PRO A 89 18.71 0.24 -16.96
C PRO A 89 17.76 -0.64 -16.13
N GLY A 90 17.28 -0.11 -15.00
CA GLY A 90 16.07 -0.62 -14.34
C GLY A 90 16.30 -1.42 -13.06
N THR A 91 16.80 -0.78 -12.01
CA THR A 91 16.76 -1.36 -10.65
C THR A 91 15.57 -0.79 -9.88
N LEU A 92 14.39 -1.41 -10.07
CA LEU A 92 13.31 -1.36 -9.08
C LEU A 92 13.81 -2.08 -7.82
N LYS A 93 14.35 -1.33 -6.85
CA LYS A 93 14.78 -1.93 -5.58
C LYS A 93 13.55 -2.23 -4.74
N LEU A 94 13.25 -3.52 -4.63
CA LEU A 94 12.19 -4.12 -3.81
C LEU A 94 12.44 -3.77 -2.33
N ALA A 95 11.53 -3.02 -1.69
CA ALA A 95 11.59 -2.72 -0.26
C ALA A 95 10.89 -3.82 0.56
N ILE A 96 11.23 -5.10 0.30
CA ILE A 96 10.73 -6.27 1.04
C ILE A 96 11.92 -6.93 1.75
N GLU A 97 12.60 -6.20 2.64
CA GLU A 97 13.73 -6.76 3.41
C GLU A 97 13.61 -6.53 4.93
N HIS A 98 12.43 -6.19 5.45
CA HIS A 98 12.17 -6.19 6.90
C HIS A 98 10.70 -6.51 7.23
N LEU A 99 10.26 -7.71 6.85
CA LEU A 99 9.19 -8.46 7.52
C LEU A 99 9.72 -9.87 7.78
#